data_AF-A0A934NM43-F1
#
_entry.id   AF-A0A934NM43-F1
#
_cell.length_a   1.000
_cell.length_b   1.000
_cell.length_c   1.000
_cell.angle_alpha   90.00
_cell.angle_beta   90.00
_cell.angle_gamma   90.00
#
_symmetry.space_group_name_H-M   'P 1'
#
loop_
_entity.id
_entity.type
_entity.pdbx_description
1 polymer ?
#
loop_
_entity_poly.entity_id
_entity_poly.type
_entity_poly.pdbx_seq_one_letter_code
_entity_poly.pdbx_strand_id
1 'polypeptide(L)'
;MDKQVAGRLADEQLDAWQRGTTYAELAYADDNSSTTTRELVADSVTYAITSTVYREQGQQAYTMSVRVTVAGKKSLFGSAVSRHGRMFPDGRFAPGA
;
A
#
# COMPACT_ATOMS: atom_id res chain seq x y z
N MET A 1 6.78 -6.28 16.41
CA MET A 1 6.45 -6.59 15.01
C MET A 1 7.77 -6.87 14.32
N ASP A 2 7.84 -7.92 13.51
CA ASP A 2 9.01 -8.12 12.65
C ASP A 2 8.95 -7.13 11.48
N LYS A 3 9.96 -6.24 11.39
CA LYS A 3 10.01 -5.21 10.36
C LYS A 3 10.42 -5.75 8.99
N GLN A 4 11.17 -6.85 8.93
CA GLN A 4 11.56 -7.49 7.67
C GLN A 4 10.34 -8.18 7.06
N VAL A 5 9.56 -8.91 7.86
CA VAL A 5 8.29 -9.51 7.41
C VAL A 5 7.32 -8.41 6.98
N ALA A 6 7.11 -7.38 7.80
CA ALA A 6 6.20 -6.28 7.46
C ALA A 6 6.65 -5.52 6.19
N GLY A 7 7.95 -5.32 6.00
CA GLY A 7 8.50 -4.73 4.78
C GLY A 7 8.22 -5.57 3.55
N ARG A 8 8.54 -6.87 3.60
CA ARG A 8 8.24 -7.80 2.51
C ARG A 8 6.75 -7.82 2.16
N LEU A 9 5.86 -7.83 3.15
CA LEU A 9 4.41 -7.79 2.91
C LEU A 9 3.95 -6.49 2.24
N ALA A 10 4.58 -5.37 2.59
CA ALA A 10 4.31 -4.09 1.94
C ALA A 10 4.79 -4.06 0.48
N ASP A 11 5.99 -4.59 0.23
CA ASP A 11 6.58 -4.70 -1.11
C ASP A 11 5.76 -5.65 -2.01
N GLU A 12 5.36 -6.82 -1.50
CA GLU A 12 4.50 -7.77 -2.21
C GLU A 12 3.13 -7.16 -2.58
N GLN A 13 2.59 -6.30 -1.71
CA GLN A 13 1.34 -5.59 -1.99
C GLN A 13 1.50 -4.58 -3.13
N LEU A 14 2.62 -3.85 -3.17
CA LEU A 14 2.94 -2.93 -4.27
C LEU A 14 3.13 -3.68 -5.59
N ASP A 15 3.85 -4.80 -5.57
CA ASP A 15 4.07 -5.64 -6.75
C ASP A 15 2.76 -6.25 -7.28
N ALA A 16 1.85 -6.63 -6.37
CA ALA A 16 0.52 -7.11 -6.74
C ALA A 16 -0.31 -6.01 -7.42
N TRP A 17 -0.28 -4.79 -6.88
CA TRP A 17 -0.98 -3.65 -7.46
C TRP A 17 -0.41 -3.26 -8.83
N GLN A 18 0.91 -3.18 -8.96
CA GLN A 18 1.56 -2.88 -10.24
C GLN A 18 1.15 -3.87 -11.34
N ARG A 19 1.07 -5.17 -11.02
CA ARG A 19 0.75 -6.21 -12.02
C ARG A 19 -0.75 -6.33 -12.30
N GLY A 20 -1.59 -5.99 -11.32
CA GLY A 20 -3.03 -6.19 -11.38
C GLY A 20 -3.84 -4.93 -11.69
N THR A 21 -3.19 -3.80 -11.96
CA THR A 21 -3.87 -2.52 -12.16
C THR A 21 -3.13 -1.65 -13.19
N THR A 22 -3.90 -0.92 -13.97
CA THR A 22 -3.42 0.05 -14.96
C THR A 22 -3.81 1.48 -14.56
N TYR A 23 -3.13 2.47 -15.13
CA TYR A 23 -3.42 3.87 -14.84
C TYR A 23 -4.87 4.26 -15.16
N ALA A 24 -5.44 3.72 -16.25
CA ALA A 24 -6.82 4.00 -16.66
C ALA A 24 -7.85 3.46 -15.65
N GLU A 25 -7.58 2.32 -15.03
CA GLU A 25 -8.45 1.74 -14.00
C GLU A 25 -8.43 2.55 -12.71
N LEU A 26 -7.40 3.37 -12.47
CA LEU A 26 -7.26 4.20 -11.28
C LEU A 26 -8.04 5.50 -11.33
N ALA A 27 -8.78 5.77 -12.41
CA ALA A 27 -9.63 6.94 -12.53
C ALA A 27 -10.67 7.05 -11.38
N TYR A 28 -11.08 5.92 -10.77
CA TYR A 28 -11.94 5.95 -9.59
C TYR A 28 -11.34 6.76 -8.42
N ALA A 29 -10.00 6.88 -8.37
CA ALA A 29 -9.28 7.57 -7.31
C ALA A 29 -9.19 9.09 -7.52
N ASP A 30 -9.70 9.61 -8.65
CA ASP A 30 -9.80 11.05 -8.91
C ASP A 30 -10.83 11.72 -7.99
N ASP A 31 -11.95 11.04 -7.78
CA ASP A 31 -13.07 11.58 -7.01
C ASP A 31 -12.99 11.23 -5.52
N ASN A 32 -12.20 10.20 -5.14
CA ASN A 32 -12.06 9.74 -3.77
C ASN A 32 -10.76 8.95 -3.53
N SER A 33 -10.09 9.15 -2.39
CA SER A 33 -9.07 8.20 -1.94
C SER A 33 -9.72 6.87 -1.54
N SER A 34 -9.24 5.74 -2.08
CA SER A 34 -9.74 4.42 -1.70
C SER A 34 -8.79 3.76 -0.72
N THR A 35 -9.29 3.41 0.48
CA THR A 35 -8.52 2.67 1.49
C THR A 35 -9.10 1.28 1.68
N THR A 36 -8.27 0.27 1.53
CA THR A 36 -8.61 -1.14 1.79
C THR A 36 -7.69 -1.68 2.87
N THR A 37 -8.18 -2.63 3.67
CA THR A 37 -7.35 -3.34 4.66
C THR A 37 -7.58 -4.83 4.51
N ARG A 38 -6.47 -5.59 4.46
CA ARG A 38 -6.50 -7.05 4.52
C ARG A 38 -5.66 -7.53 5.68
N GLU A 39 -6.07 -8.63 6.30
CA GLU A 39 -5.29 -9.30 7.34
C GLU A 39 -4.59 -10.54 6.77
N LEU A 40 -3.37 -10.79 7.22
CA LEU A 40 -2.57 -11.95 6.82
C LEU A 40 -1.81 -12.50 8.03
N VAL A 41 -1.78 -13.83 8.19
CA VAL A 41 -0.99 -14.48 9.23
C VAL A 41 0.37 -14.87 8.66
N ALA A 42 1.46 -14.42 9.30
CA ALA A 42 2.83 -14.84 9.01
C ALA A 42 3.56 -15.07 10.34
N ASP A 43 4.25 -16.21 10.47
CA ASP A 43 5.02 -16.58 11.67
C ASP A 43 4.19 -16.46 12.97
N SER A 44 2.95 -16.95 12.94
CA SER A 44 1.98 -16.89 14.05
C SER A 44 1.58 -15.46 14.49
N VAL A 45 1.90 -14.44 13.70
CA VAL A 45 1.48 -13.04 13.92
C VAL A 45 0.50 -12.63 12.83
N THR A 46 -0.66 -12.10 13.22
CA THR A 46 -1.59 -11.47 12.28
C THR A 46 -1.14 -10.05 11.97
N TYR A 47 -0.89 -9.77 10.70
CA TYR A 47 -0.55 -8.46 10.17
C TYR A 47 -1.78 -7.84 9.48
N ALA A 48 -2.02 -6.55 9.68
CA ALA A 48 -2.98 -5.77 8.92
C ALA A 48 -2.22 -4.94 7.87
N ILE A 49 -2.55 -5.16 6.60
CA ILE A 49 -2.00 -4.49 5.43
C ILE A 49 -3.06 -3.51 4.93
N THR A 50 -2.87 -2.22 5.22
CA THR A 50 -3.75 -1.14 4.79
C THR A 50 -3.17 -0.50 3.54
N SER A 51 -3.92 -0.49 2.44
CA SER A 51 -3.52 0.11 1.16
C SER A 51 -4.44 1.29 0.86
N THR A 52 -3.86 2.45 0.61
CA THR A 52 -4.58 3.68 0.23
C THR A 52 -4.12 4.14 -1.14
N VAL A 53 -5.05 4.24 -2.09
CA VAL A 53 -4.79 4.77 -3.43
C VAL A 53 -5.39 6.16 -3.56
N TYR A 54 -4.59 7.10 -4.06
CA TYR A 54 -5.01 8.48 -4.27
C TYR A 54 -4.25 9.12 -5.43
N ARG A 55 -4.86 10.12 -6.07
CA ARG A 55 -4.16 10.97 -7.04
C ARG A 55 -3.32 12.03 -6.32
N GLU A 56 -2.07 12.18 -6.74
CA GLU A 56 -1.22 13.27 -6.23
C GLU A 56 -1.70 14.62 -6.79
N GLN A 57 -1.95 15.60 -5.91
CA GLN A 57 -2.36 16.93 -6.35
C GLN A 57 -1.27 17.60 -7.19
N GLY A 58 -1.66 18.15 -8.35
CA GLY A 58 -0.73 18.81 -9.26
C GLY A 58 0.18 17.86 -10.07
N GLN A 59 0.02 16.55 -9.91
CA GLN A 59 0.73 15.53 -10.67
C GLN A 59 -0.27 14.68 -11.47
N GLN A 60 0.12 14.23 -12.65
CA GLN A 60 -0.60 13.16 -13.35
C GLN A 60 -0.02 11.83 -12.88
N ALA A 61 -0.23 11.47 -11.62
CA ALA A 61 0.23 10.21 -11.05
C ALA A 61 -0.71 9.75 -9.93
N TYR A 62 -0.95 8.44 -9.87
CA TYR A 62 -1.62 7.81 -8.74
C TYR A 62 -0.58 7.21 -7.82
N THR A 63 -0.77 7.38 -6.52
CA THR A 63 0.08 6.78 -5.50
C THR A 63 -0.70 5.74 -4.73
N MET A 64 -0.11 4.57 -4.55
CA MET A 64 -0.52 3.63 -3.51
C MET A 64 0.42 3.76 -2.32
N SER A 65 -0.13 4.05 -1.15
CA SER A 65 0.53 3.92 0.15
C SER A 65 0.11 2.60 0.78
N VAL A 66 1.08 1.77 1.15
CA VAL A 66 0.84 0.52 1.89
C VAL A 66 1.42 0.67 3.27
N ARG A 67 0.60 0.46 4.30
CA ARG A 67 0.99 0.45 5.71
C ARG A 67 0.71 -0.92 6.31
N VAL A 68 1.74 -1.51 6.90
CA VAL A 68 1.65 -2.81 7.57
C VAL A 68 1.81 -2.64 9.08
N THR A 69 0.86 -3.16 9.84
CA THR A 69 0.85 -3.18 11.31
C THR A 69 0.53 -4.57 11.83
N VAL A 70 0.66 -4.83 13.14
CA VAL A 70 0.16 -6.07 13.75
C VAL A 70 -1.29 -5.87 14.14
N ALA A 71 -2.18 -6.75 13.65
CA ALA A 71 -3.61 -6.70 13.95
C ALA A 71 -3.88 -6.98 15.45
N GLY A 72 -4.95 -6.40 15.98
CA GLY A 72 -5.42 -6.67 17.36
C GLY A 72 -4.57 -6.08 18.49
N LYS A 73 -3.40 -5.48 18.24
CA LYS A 73 -2.62 -4.78 19.28
C LYS A 73 -3.08 -3.32 19.40
N LYS A 74 -3.82 -3.00 20.47
CA LYS A 74 -4.01 -1.61 20.96
C LYS A 74 -2.68 -1.07 21.49
N SER A 75 -1.72 -0.77 20.61
CA SER A 75 -0.46 -0.16 21.03
C SER A 75 -0.50 1.33 20.68
N LEU A 76 -0.39 2.17 21.71
CA LEU A 76 -0.18 3.62 21.60
C LEU A 76 1.15 3.98 20.87
N PHE A 77 1.98 2.98 20.56
CA PHE A 77 3.25 3.09 19.83
C PHE A 77 3.42 1.97 18.79
N GLY A 78 2.32 1.55 18.15
CA GLY A 78 2.33 0.44 17.18
C GLY A 78 3.36 0.68 16.07
N SER A 79 4.44 -0.09 16.08
CA SER A 79 5.44 -0.08 15.00
C SER A 79 4.74 -0.42 13.68
N ALA A 80 4.81 0.49 12.72
CA ALA A 80 4.30 0.30 11.37
C ALA A 80 5.47 0.33 10.38
N VAL A 81 5.33 -0.40 9.29
CA VAL A 81 6.18 -0.22 8.10
C VAL A 81 5.29 0.35 7.01
N SER A 82 5.76 1.40 6.33
CA SER A 82 5.08 1.98 5.19
C SER A 82 5.95 1.87 3.94
N ARG A 83 5.31 1.66 2.80
CA ARG A 83 5.89 1.70 1.46
C ARG A 83 4.96 2.44 0.53
N HIS A 84 5.52 2.99 -0.54
CA HIS A 84 4.76 3.75 -1.51
C HIS A 84 5.12 3.27 -2.93
N GLY A 85 4.20 3.44 -3.86
CA GLY A 85 4.46 3.25 -5.28
C GLY A 85 3.62 4.20 -6.09
N ARG A 86 4.17 4.67 -7.20
CA ARG A 86 3.52 5.61 -8.12
C ARG A 86 3.27 4.95 -9.46
N MET A 87 2.08 5.17 -9.99
CA MET A 87 1.70 4.78 -11.35
C MET A 87 1.49 6.02 -12.20
N PHE A 88 2.18 6.07 -13.33
CA PHE A 88 2.16 7.18 -14.27
C PHE A 88 1.27 6.87 -15.50
N PRO A 89 0.80 7.90 -16.25
CA PRO A 89 -0.08 7.74 -17.40
C PRO A 89 0.53 6.93 -18.54
N ASP A 90 1.87 6.92 -18.63
CA ASP A 90 2.66 6.13 -19.57
C ASP A 90 2.73 4.64 -19.19
N GLY A 91 2.06 4.22 -18.11
CA GLY A 91 2.06 2.85 -17.60
C GLY A 91 3.29 2.51 -16.77
N ARG A 92 4.22 3.46 -16.57
CA ARG A 92 5.40 3.25 -15.74
C ARG A 92 5.00 3.18 -14.27
N PHE A 93 5.64 2.27 -13.54
CA PHE A 93 5.57 2.18 -12.09
C PHE A 93 6.90 2.59 -11.46
N ALA A 94 6.85 3.37 -10.39
CA ALA A 94 8.03 3.73 -9.60
C ALA A 94 7.78 3.44 -8.11
N PRO A 95 8.52 2.50 -7.50
CA PRO A 95 8.48 2.34 -6.06
C PRO A 95 9.07 3.58 -5.37
N GLY A 96 8.39 4.08 -4.35
CA GLY A 96 8.86 5.15 -3.47
C GLY A 96 9.56 4.58 -2.25
N ALA A 97 10.62 5.26 -1.81
CA ALA A 97 11.34 4.95 -0.58
C ALA A 97 10.50 5.28 0.68
#